data_AF-A0A1I1EA61-F1
#
_entry.id   AF-A0A1I1EA61-F1
#
_cell.length_a   1.000
_cell.length_b   1.000
_cell.length_c   1.000
_cell.angle_alpha   90.00
_cell.angle_beta   90.00
_cell.angle_gamma   90.00
#
_symmetry.space_group_name_H-M   'P 1'
#
loop_
_entity.id
_entity.type
_entity.pdbx_description
1 polymer ?
#
loop_
_entity_poly.entity_id
_entity_poly.type
_entity_poly.pdbx_seq_one_letter_code
_entity_poly.pdbx_strand_id
1 'polypeptide(L)' 'MNAPSEMDPTEVKRVKLQVLVREHRDLDEAIHALQERGTADSFTIRRLKKQKLALKDRIAALEDELTPDIIA' A
#
# COMPACT_ATOMS: atom_id res chain seq x y z
N MET A 1 35.00 -12.90 7.83
CA MET A 1 33.79 -13.32 7.10
C MET A 1 32.60 -12.95 8.00
N ASN A 2 31.93 -11.83 7.75
CA ASN A 2 30.73 -11.47 8.51
C ASN A 2 29.54 -12.17 7.85
N ALA A 3 28.89 -13.05 8.59
CA ALA A 3 27.69 -13.74 8.12
C ALA A 3 26.59 -12.70 7.84
N PRO A 4 25.93 -12.73 6.66
CA PRO A 4 24.77 -11.91 6.41
C PRO A 4 23.56 -12.61 7.04
N SER A 5 23.46 -12.59 8.36
CA SER A 5 22.36 -13.25 9.07
C SER A 5 21.74 -12.30 10.06
N GLU A 6 20.84 -11.48 9.54
CA GLU A 6 19.56 -11.03 10.12
C GLU A 6 19.12 -9.88 9.22
N MET A 7 18.10 -10.10 8.39
CA MET A 7 17.47 -8.98 7.68
C MET A 7 17.10 -7.94 8.72
N ASP A 8 17.62 -6.72 8.56
CA ASP A 8 17.33 -5.63 9.48
C ASP A 8 15.79 -5.47 9.53
N PRO A 9 15.16 -5.46 10.71
CA PRO A 9 13.70 -5.31 10.83
C PRO A 9 13.17 -4.09 10.07
N THR A 10 13.98 -3.04 9.93
CA THR A 10 13.70 -1.84 9.15
C THR A 10 13.69 -2.13 7.64
N GLU A 11 14.61 -2.96 7.16
CA GLU A 11 14.68 -3.37 5.75
C GLU A 11 13.45 -4.19 5.36
N VAL A 12 13.01 -5.11 6.23
CA VAL A 12 11.77 -5.87 6.05
C VAL A 12 10.56 -4.95 5.97
N LYS A 13 10.46 -3.96 6.87
CA LYS A 13 9.37 -2.97 6.86
C LYS A 13 9.39 -2.12 5.59
N ARG A 14 10.56 -1.71 5.10
CA ARG A 14 10.71 -0.96 3.83
C ARG A 14 10.26 -1.75 2.62
N VAL A 15 10.62 -3.04 2.54
CA VAL A 15 10.14 -3.92 1.46
C VAL A 15 8.61 -4.06 1.52
N LYS A 16 8.06 -4.29 2.72
CA LYS A 16 6.61 -4.37 2.92
C LYS A 16 5.89 -3.08 2.52
N LEU A 17 6.45 -1.92 2.86
CA LEU A 17 5.92 -0.62 2.45
C LEU A 17 5.88 -0.49 0.92
N GLN A 18 6.98 -0.82 0.23
CA GLN A 18 7.01 -0.78 -1.24
C GLN A 18 5.96 -1.70 -1.88
N VAL A 19 5.76 -2.90 -1.33
CA VAL A 19 4.72 -3.82 -1.80
C VAL A 19 3.34 -3.20 -1.64
N LEU A 20 3.03 -2.63 -0.46
CA LEU A 20 1.72 -2.01 -0.21
C LEU A 20 1.48 -0.78 -1.09
N VAL A 21 2.50 0.05 -1.31
CA VAL A 21 2.41 1.21 -2.22
C VAL A 21 2.12 0.76 -3.65
N ARG A 22 2.77 -0.32 -4.10
CA ARG A 22 2.51 -0.91 -5.41
C ARG A 22 1.09 -1.48 -5.50
N GLU A 23 0.65 -2.26 -4.53
CA GLU A 23 -0.72 -2.79 -4.48
C GLU A 23 -1.77 -1.67 -4.48
N HIS A 24 -1.52 -0.58 -3.73
CA HIS A 24 -2.41 0.58 -3.71
C HIS A 24 -2.51 1.25 -5.08
N ARG A 25 -1.39 1.38 -5.79
CA ARG A 25 -1.36 1.92 -7.16
C ARG A 25 -2.08 1.01 -8.15
N ASP A 26 -1.80 -0.29 -8.11
CA ASP A 26 -2.43 -1.28 -9.00
C ASP A 26 -3.95 -1.28 -8.79
N LEU A 27 -4.41 -1.16 -7.53
CA LEU A 27 -5.82 -1.05 -7.21
C LEU A 27 -6.45 0.24 -7.72
N ASP A 28 -5.71 1.35 -7.72
CA ASP A 28 -6.19 2.62 -8.29
C ASP A 28 -6.34 2.55 -9.80
N GLU A 29 -5.35 1.99 -10.49
CA GLU A 29 -5.39 1.77 -11.94
C GLU A 29 -6.56 0.82 -12.31
N ALA A 30 -6.80 -0.22 -11.51
CA ALA A 30 -7.96 -1.11 -11.69
C ALA A 30 -9.30 -0.37 -11.51
N ILE A 31 -9.42 0.50 -10.50
CA ILE A 31 -10.61 1.32 -10.29
C ILE A 31 -10.81 2.25 -11.50
N HIS A 32 -9.76 2.93 -11.97
CA HIS A 32 -9.82 3.83 -13.10
C HIS A 32 -10.28 3.11 -14.37
N ALA A 33 -9.65 1.97 -14.71
CA ALA A 33 -10.01 1.17 -15.86
C ALA A 33 -11.46 0.66 -15.81
N LEU A 34 -11.95 0.31 -14.61
CA LEU A 34 -13.35 -0.10 -14.40
C LEU A 34 -14.33 1.07 -14.57
N GLN A 35 -13.95 2.27 -14.12
CA GLN A 35 -14.76 3.48 -14.31
C GLN A 35 -14.80 3.90 -15.78
N GLU A 36 -13.67 3.85 -16.50
CA GLU A 36 -13.58 4.20 -17.92
C GLU A 36 -14.40 3.26 -18.81
N ARG A 37 -14.41 1.95 -18.48
CA ARG A 37 -15.22 0.97 -19.21
C ARG A 37 -16.72 1.19 -19.05
N GLY A 38 -17.16 1.89 -17.99
CA GLY A 38 -18.57 2.18 -17.73
C GLY A 38 -19.45 0.96 -17.40
N THR A 39 -18.89 -0.25 -17.44
CA THR A 39 -19.60 -1.52 -17.16
C THR A 39 -19.49 -1.96 -15.70
N ALA A 40 -18.74 -1.22 -14.88
CA ALA A 40 -18.50 -1.59 -13.49
C ALA A 40 -19.67 -1.18 -12.59
N ASP A 41 -20.20 -2.15 -11.84
CA ASP A 41 -21.25 -1.90 -10.87
C ASP A 41 -20.78 -0.97 -9.73
N SER A 42 -21.70 -0.13 -9.24
CA SER A 42 -21.41 0.87 -8.20
C SER A 42 -20.95 0.24 -6.87
N PHE A 43 -21.45 -0.96 -6.53
CA PHE A 43 -21.00 -1.69 -5.35
C PHE A 43 -19.58 -2.21 -5.52
N THR A 44 -19.21 -2.67 -6.72
CA THR A 44 -17.84 -3.11 -7.03
C THR A 44 -16.85 -1.96 -6.86
N ILE A 45 -17.13 -0.79 -7.46
CA ILE A 45 -16.29 0.40 -7.32
C ILE A 45 -16.19 0.83 -5.85
N ARG A 46 -17.30 0.83 -5.10
CA ARG A 46 -17.30 1.18 -3.67
C ARG A 46 -16.44 0.22 -2.84
N ARG A 47 -16.51 -1.10 -3.11
CA ARG A 47 -15.69 -2.11 -2.44
C ARG A 47 -14.20 -1.94 -2.74
N LEU A 48 -13.85 -1.63 -3.98
CA LEU A 48 -12.45 -1.37 -4.36
C LEU A 48 -11.91 -0.09 -3.71
N LYS A 49 -12.70 1.00 -3.68
CA LYS A 49 -12.34 2.23 -2.97
C LYS A 49 -12.13 1.99 -1.46
N LYS A 50 -12.95 1.14 -0.84
CA LYS A 50 -12.77 0.76 0.57
C LYS A 50 -11.47 -0.02 0.79
N GLN A 51 -11.12 -0.93 -0.13
CA GLN A 51 -9.84 -1.65 -0.09
C GLN A 51 -8.65 -0.68 -0.27
N LYS A 52 -8.78 0.29 -1.18
CA LYS A 52 -7.77 1.34 -1.42
C LYS A 52 -7.53 2.16 -0.16
N LEU A 53 -8.60 2.57 0.53
CA LEU A 53 -8.50 3.28 1.80
C LEU A 53 -7.78 2.44 2.87
N ALA A 54 -8.15 1.17 3.02
CA ALA A 54 -7.49 0.28 3.98
C ALA A 54 -6.00 0.05 3.68
N LEU A 55 -5.61 0.00 2.39
CA LEU A 55 -4.20 -0.06 1.99
C LEU A 55 -3.48 1.24 2.35
N LYS A 56 -4.09 2.39 2.09
CA LYS A 56 -3.54 3.70 2.48
C LYS A 56 -3.32 3.80 3.99
N ASP A 57 -4.27 3.35 4.81
CA ASP A 57 -4.16 3.38 6.26
C ASP A 57 -3.00 2.49 6.76
N ARG A 58 -2.81 1.33 6.13
CA ARG A 58 -1.68 0.42 6.43
C ARG A 58 -0.33 0.99 6.00
N ILE A 59 -0.30 1.67 4.86
CA ILE A 59 0.89 2.39 4.38
C ILE A 59 1.27 3.45 5.41
N ALA A 60 0.32 4.32 5.79
CA ALA A 60 0.56 5.37 6.77
C ALA A 60 1.07 4.82 8.11
N ALA A 61 0.44 3.76 8.63
CA ALA A 61 0.91 3.13 9.87
C ALA A 61 2.35 2.57 9.77
N LEU A 62 2.71 1.96 8.64
CA LEU A 62 4.07 1.46 8.41
C LEU A 62 5.09 2.58 8.15
N GLU A 63 4.67 3.67 7.51
CA GLU A 63 5.48 4.88 7.34
C GLU A 63 5.74 5.53 8.70
N ASP A 64 4.74 5.71 9.54
CA ASP A 64 4.88 6.25 10.90
C ASP A 64 5.85 5.41 11.75
N GLU A 65 5.80 4.08 11.62
CA GLU A 65 6.75 3.17 12.30
C GLU A 65 8.18 3.24 11.75
N LEU A 66 8.36 3.63 10.49
CA LEU A 66 9.66 3.71 9.81
C LEU A 66 10.30 5.11 9.89
N THR A 67 9.48 6.15 9.97
CA THR A 67 9.87 7.56 10.03
C THR A 67 9.18 8.25 11.21
N PRO A 68 9.56 7.93 12.46
CA PRO A 68 8.97 8.56 13.64
C PRO A 68 9.23 10.08 13.76
N ASP A 69 9.99 10.70 12.84
CA ASP A 69 10.61 12.03 13.03
C ASP A 69 10.35 13.02 11.86
N ILE A 70 9.24 12.90 11.12
CA ILE A 70 8.93 13.82 10.00
C ILE A 70 7.55 14.51 10.13
N ILE A 71 6.73 14.15 11.13
CA ILE A 71 5.45 14.80 11.43
C ILE A 71 5.46 15.28 12.89
N ALA A 72 6.21 16.36 13.15
CA ALA A 72 6.12 17.21 14.35
C ALA A 72 6.07 18.69 13.91
#